data_AF-A0A2T7SZ24-F1
#
_entry.id   AF-A0A2T7SZ24-F1
#
_cell.length_a   1.000
_cell.length_b   1.000
_cell.length_c   1.000
_cell.angle_alpha   90.00
_cell.angle_beta   90.00
_cell.angle_gamma   90.00
#
_symmetry.space_group_name_H-M   'P 1'
#
loop_
_entity.id
_entity.type
_entity.pdbx_description
1 polymer ?
#
loop_
_entity_poly.entity_id
_entity_poly.type
_entity_poly.pdbx_seq_one_letter_code
_entity_poly.pdbx_strand_id
1 'polypeptide(L)' 'MSDQQLTIGGLETVYDALATAIDQAGADKAQLFLVKLALLNAKALADENLFQEQISVALQDL' A
#
# COMPACT_ATOMS: atom_id res chain seq x y z
N MET A 1 7.13 -12.59 19.65
CA MET A 1 5.91 -11.90 19.24
C MET A 1 6.22 -10.42 19.22
N SER A 2 6.77 -9.94 18.11
CA SER A 2 7.05 -8.52 17.92
C SER A 2 6.02 -8.04 16.93
N ASP A 3 4.98 -7.39 17.41
CA ASP A 3 4.07 -6.62 16.58
C ASP A 3 4.90 -5.61 15.79
N GLN A 4 5.28 -5.98 14.56
CA GLN A 4 5.72 -5.06 13.52
C GLN A 4 4.51 -4.22 13.05
N GLN A 5 3.73 -3.69 13.99
CA GLN A 5 2.87 -2.57 13.68
C GLN A 5 3.82 -1.43 13.34
N LEU A 6 3.71 -0.90 12.12
CA LEU A 6 4.25 0.42 11.84
C LEU A 6 3.80 1.32 13.01
N THR A 7 4.76 1.86 13.75
CA THR A 7 4.46 2.88 14.74
C THR A 7 3.77 4.03 14.01
N ILE A 8 3.00 4.85 14.72
CA ILE A 8 2.25 5.98 14.11
C ILE A 8 3.18 6.82 13.22
N GLY A 9 4.41 7.11 13.67
CA GLY A 9 5.42 7.82 12.87
C GLY A 9 5.93 7.06 11.63
N GLY A 10 5.96 5.73 11.68
CA GLY A 10 6.22 4.91 10.50
C GLY A 10 5.09 4.99 9.48
N LEU A 11 3.83 4.98 9.95
CA LEU A 11 2.67 5.20 9.09
C LEU A 11 2.71 6.60 8.46
N GLU A 12 3.01 7.64 9.23
CA GLU A 12 3.15 9.01 8.72
C GLU A 12 4.24 9.09 7.62
N THR A 13 5.38 8.44 7.82
CA THR A 13 6.47 8.39 6.84
C THR A 13 6.04 7.69 5.54
N VAL A 14 5.33 6.57 5.66
CA VAL A 14 4.81 5.83 4.50
C VAL A 14 3.74 6.65 3.78
N TYR A 15 2.85 7.31 4.51
CA TYR A 15 1.79 8.15 3.94
C TYR A 15 2.35 9.37 3.22
N ASP A 16 3.35 10.05 3.81
CA ASP A 16 4.06 11.18 3.19
C ASP A 16 4.80 10.75 1.91
N ALA A 17 5.48 9.60 1.95
CA ALA A 17 6.14 9.03 0.79
C ALA A 17 5.13 8.65 -0.32
N LEU A 18 3.98 8.07 0.05
CA LEU A 18 2.89 7.77 -0.88
C LEU A 18 2.30 9.04 -1.49
N ALA A 19 2.02 10.08 -0.68
CA ALA A 19 1.50 11.35 -1.15
C ALA A 19 2.46 12.02 -2.14
N THR A 20 3.75 12.07 -1.80
CA THR A 20 4.80 12.59 -2.68
C THR A 20 4.91 11.80 -3.99
N ALA A 21 4.83 10.47 -3.92
CA ALA A 21 4.90 9.63 -5.12
C ALA A 21 3.65 9.75 -6.00
N ILE A 22 2.46 9.91 -5.41
CA ILE A 22 1.21 10.17 -6.12
C ILE A 22 1.28 11.53 -6.82
N ASP A 23 1.78 12.57 -6.15
CA ASP A 23 1.98 13.90 -6.72
C ASP A 23 2.95 13.86 -7.92
N GLN A 24 4.08 13.16 -7.77
CA GLN A 24 5.06 12.96 -8.86
C GLN A 24 4.51 12.15 -10.03
N ALA A 25 3.69 11.12 -9.77
CA ALA A 25 3.04 10.35 -10.82
C ALA A 25 2.00 11.19 -11.58
N GLY A 26 1.37 12.15 -10.89
CA GLY A 26 0.26 12.96 -11.38
C GLY A 26 -1.07 12.22 -11.29
N ALA A 27 -2.17 12.99 -11.20
CA ALA A 27 -3.53 12.46 -10.98
C ALA A 27 -3.95 11.37 -11.98
N ASP A 28 -3.49 11.47 -13.24
CA ASP A 28 -3.77 10.49 -14.30
C ASP A 28 -3.11 9.12 -14.03
N LYS A 29 -1.93 9.12 -13.39
CA LYS A 29 -1.16 7.90 -13.12
C LYS A 29 -1.19 7.48 -11.66
N ALA A 30 -1.83 8.24 -10.78
CA ALA A 30 -1.97 7.93 -9.36
C ALA A 30 -2.54 6.51 -9.15
N GLN A 31 -3.61 6.17 -9.87
CA GLN A 31 -4.22 4.84 -9.79
C GLN A 31 -3.30 3.75 -10.33
N LEU A 32 -2.62 3.99 -11.45
CA LEU A 32 -1.62 3.06 -12.01
C LEU A 32 -0.44 2.84 -11.05
N PHE A 33 0.03 3.90 -10.39
CA PHE A 33 1.09 3.84 -9.39
C PHE A 33 0.66 3.00 -8.18
N LEU A 34 -0.53 3.27 -7.63
CA LEU A 34 -1.07 2.53 -6.48
C LEU A 34 -1.24 1.04 -6.80
N VAL A 35 -1.80 0.70 -7.96
CA VAL A 35 -1.92 -0.70 -8.40
C VAL A 35 -0.54 -1.35 -8.52
N LYS A 36 0.44 -0.65 -9.08
CA LYS A 36 1.80 -1.19 -9.24
C LYS A 36 2.51 -1.38 -7.89
N LEU A 37 2.35 -0.44 -6.96
CA LEU A 37 2.85 -0.56 -5.59
C LEU A 37 2.22 -1.75 -4.87
N ALA A 38 0.90 -1.92 -5.02
CA ALA A 38 0.18 -3.05 -4.44
C ALA A 38 0.69 -4.39 -5.02
N LEU A 39 0.88 -4.50 -6.34
CA LEU A 39 1.46 -5.69 -6.97
C LEU A 39 2.90 -5.97 -6.54
N LEU A 40 3.71 -4.93 -6.33
CA LEU A 40 5.07 -5.08 -5.78
C LEU A 40 5.03 -5.61 -4.34
N ASN A 41 4.11 -5.11 -3.51
CA ASN A 41 3.88 -5.65 -2.18
C ASN A 41 3.40 -7.10 -2.21
N ALA A 42 2.45 -7.46 -3.09
CA ALA A 42 2.01 -8.84 -3.28
C ALA A 42 3.19 -9.77 -3.62
N LYS A 43 4.08 -9.32 -4.52
CA LYS A 43 5.31 -10.03 -4.88
C LYS A 43 6.29 -10.16 -3.72
N ALA A 44 6.42 -9.13 -2.90
CA ALA A 44 7.29 -9.13 -1.72
C ALA A 44 6.75 -10.03 -0.60
N LEU A 45 5.43 -10.05 -0.42
CA LEU A 45 4.72 -10.96 0.48
C LEU A 45 4.82 -12.43 0.02
N ALA A 46 5.00 -12.63 -1.29
CA ALA A 46 5.06 -13.94 -1.94
C ALA A 46 3.82 -14.82 -1.68
N ASP A 47 2.69 -14.21 -1.33
CA ASP A 47 1.45 -14.88 -0.96
C ASP A 47 0.25 -14.18 -1.62
N GLU A 48 -0.31 -14.83 -2.64
CA GLU A 48 -1.43 -14.31 -3.42
C GLU A 48 -2.75 -14.30 -2.64
N ASN A 49 -2.94 -15.27 -1.73
CA ASN A 49 -4.17 -15.38 -0.94
C ASN A 49 -4.23 -14.28 0.10
N LEU A 50 -3.12 -14.02 0.78
CA LEU A 50 -3.03 -12.93 1.75
C LEU A 50 -3.27 -11.57 1.09
N PHE A 51 -2.75 -11.37 -0.12
CA PHE A 51 -2.98 -10.13 -0.86
C PHE A 51 -4.44 -9.99 -1.35
N GLN A 52 -5.07 -11.07 -1.81
CA GLN A 52 -6.51 -11.10 -2.14
C GLN A 52 -7.40 -10.78 -0.93
N GLU A 53 -7.04 -11.30 0.24
CA GLU A 53 -7.72 -11.01 1.50
C GLU A 53 -7.57 -9.53 1.87
N GLN A 54 -6.36 -8.96 1.76
CA GLN A 54 -6.13 -7.53 1.98
C GLN A 54 -6.93 -6.64 1.03
N ILE A 55 -7.08 -7.02 -0.25
CA ILE A 55 -7.96 -6.30 -1.19
C ILE A 55 -9.40 -6.32 -0.70
N SER A 56 -9.89 -7.49 -0.27
CA SER A 56 -11.28 -7.66 0.19
C SER A 56 -11.56 -6.90 1.49
N VAL A 57 -10.57 -6.80 2.38
CA VAL A 57 -10.65 -6.00 3.60
C VAL A 57 -10.62 -4.50 3.26
N ALA A 58 -9.70 -4.07 2.41
CA ALA A 58 -9.61 -2.68 1.98
C ALA A 58 -10.88 -2.20 1.26
N LEU A 59 -11.55 -3.07 0.48
CA LEU A 59 -12.83 -2.75 -0.17
C LEU A 59 -14.01 -2.65 0.81
N GLN A 60 -13.95 -3.33 1.97
CA GLN A 60 -14.98 -3.23 3.00
C GLN A 60 -14.81 -2.00 3.89
N ASP A 61 -13.59 -1.48 4.00
CA ASP A 61 -13.23 -0.33 4.86
C ASP A 61 -13.18 1.01 4.08
N LEU A 62 -13.37 0.98 2.75
CA LEU A 62 -13.36 2.14 1.85
C LEU A 62 -14.66 2.97 1.91
#